data_AF-A0A8T4D696-F1
#
_entry.id   AF-A0A8T4D696-F1
#
_cell.length_a   1.000
_cell.length_b   1.000
_cell.length_c   1.000
_cell.angle_alpha   90.00
_cell.angle_beta   90.00
_cell.angle_gamma   90.00
#
_symmetry.space_group_name_H-M   'P 1'
#
loop_
_entity.id
_entity.type
_entity.pdbx_description
1 polymer ?
#
loop_
_entity_poly.entity_id
_entity_poly.type
_entity_poly.pdbx_seq_one_letter_code
_entity_poly.pdbx_strand_id
1 'polypeptide(L)'
;MDRSPVDTLVDVAYDVRNESLIRRYIGKLYRCILPSCTFSLIFDAEPGTAINRKDDEHDIQQLTIKRRLYRRVAEINGLQVINTKRPVDVVHNEVVQYVGVHIGNVAGATVQ
;
A
#
# COMPACT_ATOMS: atom_id res chain seq x y z
N MET A 1 7.82 5.75 -6.56
CA MET A 1 6.59 6.31 -7.14
C MET A 1 5.64 6.60 -5.99
N ASP A 2 5.11 7.81 -5.93
CA ASP A 2 4.03 8.14 -5.00
C ASP A 2 2.70 7.90 -5.73
N ARG A 3 1.80 7.13 -5.10
CA ARG A 3 0.64 6.43 -5.72
C ARG A 3 1.03 5.38 -6.77
N SER A 4 1.05 4.13 -6.30
CA SER A 4 1.32 2.91 -7.07
C SER A 4 0.05 2.45 -7.81
N PRO A 5 0.11 1.53 -8.80
CA PRO A 5 -1.06 0.82 -9.32
C PRO A 5 -2.02 0.27 -8.25
N VAL A 6 -1.55 0.10 -6.99
CA VAL A 6 -2.39 -0.18 -5.81
C VAL A 6 -3.52 0.85 -5.60
N ASP A 7 -3.29 2.14 -5.86
CA ASP A 7 -4.30 3.18 -5.63
C ASP A 7 -5.48 3.01 -6.58
N THR A 8 -5.19 2.98 -7.88
CA THR A 8 -6.19 2.76 -8.94
C THR A 8 -7.00 1.50 -8.69
N LEU A 9 -6.33 0.46 -8.20
CA LEU A 9 -6.93 -0.81 -7.88
C LEU A 9 -7.94 -0.73 -6.73
N VAL A 10 -7.57 -0.04 -5.66
CA VAL A 10 -8.44 0.18 -4.51
C VAL A 10 -9.63 1.05 -4.89
N ASP A 11 -9.39 2.09 -5.70
CA ASP A 11 -10.46 2.95 -6.21
C ASP A 11 -11.46 2.15 -7.08
N VAL A 12 -10.97 1.34 -8.02
CA VAL A 12 -11.84 0.48 -8.85
C VAL A 12 -12.63 -0.50 -7.98
N ALA A 13 -11.97 -1.19 -7.03
CA ALA A 13 -12.64 -2.15 -6.15
C ALA A 13 -13.72 -1.49 -5.27
N TYR A 14 -13.47 -0.25 -4.83
CA TYR A 14 -14.43 0.57 -4.11
C TYR A 14 -15.62 0.96 -4.99
N ASP A 15 -15.38 1.52 -6.17
CA ASP A 15 -16.42 2.05 -7.07
C ASP A 15 -17.36 0.95 -7.55
N VAL A 16 -16.83 -0.23 -7.89
CA VAL A 16 -17.63 -1.39 -8.34
C VAL A 16 -18.21 -2.22 -7.18
N ARG A 17 -17.93 -1.83 -5.92
CA ARG A 17 -18.37 -2.51 -4.68
C ARG A 17 -18.09 -4.01 -4.66
N ASN A 18 -16.99 -4.44 -5.27
CA ASN A 18 -16.65 -5.85 -5.42
C ASN A 18 -15.23 -6.15 -4.93
N GLU A 19 -15.10 -6.41 -3.63
CA GLU A 19 -13.82 -6.77 -3.02
C GLU A 19 -13.23 -8.08 -3.57
N SER A 20 -14.07 -8.97 -4.15
CA SER A 20 -13.59 -10.23 -4.72
C SER A 20 -12.70 -10.02 -5.94
N LEU A 21 -12.79 -8.86 -6.60
CA LEU A 21 -11.86 -8.46 -7.66
C LEU A 21 -10.42 -8.46 -7.14
N ILE A 22 -10.21 -8.01 -5.90
CA ILE A 22 -8.88 -7.92 -5.26
C ILE A 22 -8.22 -9.30 -5.21
N ARG A 23 -9.02 -10.34 -4.98
CA ARG A 23 -8.54 -11.73 -4.89
C ARG A 23 -8.36 -12.40 -6.25
N ARG A 24 -9.24 -12.14 -7.23
CA ARG A 24 -9.32 -12.93 -8.48
C ARG A 24 -8.44 -12.42 -9.61
N TYR A 25 -8.48 -11.13 -9.90
CA TYR A 25 -7.83 -10.55 -11.08
C TYR A 25 -6.62 -9.69 -10.70
N ILE A 26 -6.74 -9.08 -9.54
CA ILE A 26 -5.87 -8.01 -9.06
C ILE A 26 -4.49 -8.53 -8.63
N GLY A 27 -4.40 -9.64 -7.91
CA GLY A 27 -3.10 -10.23 -7.55
C GLY A 27 -2.29 -10.74 -8.77
N LYS A 28 -2.93 -10.93 -9.93
CA LYS A 28 -2.24 -11.26 -11.20
C LYS A 28 -1.79 -9.99 -11.92
N LEU A 29 -2.69 -9.02 -12.09
CA LEU A 29 -2.37 -7.72 -12.70
C LEU A 29 -1.27 -6.97 -11.93
N TYR A 30 -1.31 -6.99 -10.60
CA TYR A 30 -0.29 -6.37 -9.75
C TYR A 30 1.12 -6.92 -10.03
N ARG A 31 1.23 -8.25 -10.19
CA ARG A 31 2.49 -8.92 -10.54
C ARG A 31 2.93 -8.69 -11.99
N CYS A 32 1.99 -8.41 -12.90
CA CYS A 32 2.31 -8.12 -14.29
C CYS A 32 2.71 -6.65 -14.52
N ILE A 33 2.20 -5.72 -13.71
CA ILE A 33 2.43 -4.28 -13.87
C ILE A 33 3.67 -3.82 -13.09
N LEU A 34 3.94 -4.41 -11.93
CA LEU A 34 5.13 -4.04 -11.16
C LEU A 34 6.38 -4.75 -11.69
N PRO A 35 7.46 -4.01 -11.98
CA PRO A 35 8.77 -4.60 -12.20
C PRO A 35 9.13 -5.58 -11.07
N SER A 36 9.80 -6.68 -11.42
CA SER A 36 10.22 -7.73 -10.47
C SER A 36 11.10 -7.23 -9.32
N CYS A 37 11.68 -6.03 -9.44
CA CYS A 37 12.56 -5.41 -8.45
C CYS A 37 11.94 -4.22 -7.70
N THR A 38 10.63 -3.97 -7.84
CA THR A 38 9.94 -2.92 -7.08
C THR A 38 9.33 -3.48 -5.79
N PHE A 39 9.73 -2.94 -4.64
CA PHE A 39 9.03 -3.16 -3.38
C PHE A 39 8.00 -2.04 -3.16
N SER A 40 6.96 -2.31 -2.37
CA SER A 40 5.90 -1.35 -2.06
C SER A 40 5.58 -1.39 -0.58
N LEU A 41 5.35 -0.21 0.00
CA LEU A 41 4.98 -0.02 1.40
C LEU A 41 3.60 0.62 1.43
N ILE A 42 2.72 0.15 2.32
CA ILE A 42 1.41 0.75 2.56
C ILE A 42 1.47 1.50 3.88
N PHE A 43 1.27 2.81 3.84
CA PHE A 43 1.18 3.64 5.03
C PHE A 43 -0.25 3.61 5.56
N ASP A 44 -0.47 2.93 6.69
CA ASP A 44 -1.77 2.85 7.33
C ASP A 44 -2.00 4.10 8.18
N ALA A 45 -2.84 5.00 7.65
CA ALA A 45 -3.30 6.20 8.33
C ALA A 45 -4.72 6.00 8.88
N GLU A 46 -4.99 6.60 10.03
CA GLU A 46 -6.34 6.64 10.56
C GLU A 46 -7.24 7.53 9.68
N PRO A 47 -8.48 7.12 9.36
CA PRO A 47 -9.37 7.90 8.50
C PRO A 47 -9.56 9.35 8.99
N GLY A 48 -9.67 9.55 10.31
CA GLY A 48 -9.76 10.89 10.91
C GLY A 48 -8.49 11.74 10.78
N THR A 49 -7.33 11.13 10.60
CA THR A 49 -6.10 11.86 10.27
C THR A 49 -6.00 12.13 8.76
N ALA A 50 -6.49 11.20 7.94
CA ALA A 50 -6.48 11.33 6.49
C ALA A 50 -7.44 12.42 5.99
N ILE A 51 -8.64 12.53 6.59
CA ILE A 51 -9.64 13.56 6.23
C ILE A 51 -9.09 14.97 6.46
N ASN A 52 -8.34 15.19 7.55
CA ASN A 52 -7.73 16.49 7.85
C ASN A 52 -6.61 16.90 6.88
N ARG A 53 -6.17 15.99 6.00
CA ARG A 53 -5.08 16.22 5.03
C ARG A 53 -5.58 16.47 3.61
N LYS A 54 -6.84 16.19 3.31
CA LYS A 54 -7.42 16.37 1.97
C LYS A 54 -8.64 17.28 2.07
N ASP A 55 -8.53 18.47 1.48
CA ASP A 55 -9.65 19.41 1.36
C ASP A 55 -10.80 18.86 0.48
N ASP A 56 -10.59 17.78 -0.28
CA ASP A 56 -11.59 17.30 -1.26
C ASP A 56 -12.33 16.01 -0.83
N GLU A 57 -11.76 15.19 0.07
CA GLU A 57 -12.35 13.92 0.51
C GLU A 57 -12.98 14.06 1.89
N HIS A 58 -14.28 14.41 1.94
CA HIS A 58 -15.00 14.66 3.20
C HIS A 58 -15.73 13.44 3.78
N ASP A 59 -15.60 12.26 3.16
CA ASP A 59 -16.34 11.06 3.60
C ASP A 59 -15.46 10.08 4.40
N ILE A 60 -15.63 10.11 5.72
CA ILE A 60 -15.02 9.15 6.66
C ILE A 60 -15.37 7.71 6.30
N GLN A 61 -16.59 7.44 5.79
CA GLN A 61 -17.01 6.09 5.43
C GLN A 61 -16.20 5.59 4.24
N GLN A 62 -16.06 6.42 3.20
CA GLN A 62 -15.20 6.13 2.05
C GLN A 62 -13.76 5.82 2.49
N LEU A 63 -13.15 6.69 3.30
CA LEU A 63 -11.78 6.49 3.80
C LEU A 63 -11.65 5.20 4.63
N THR A 64 -12.66 4.88 5.43
CA THR A 64 -12.70 3.64 6.22
C THR A 64 -12.75 2.40 5.32
N ILE A 65 -13.57 2.42 4.27
CA ILE A 65 -13.66 1.32 3.31
C ILE A 65 -12.35 1.19 2.54
N LYS A 66 -11.82 2.30 1.98
CA LYS A 66 -10.54 2.30 1.25
C LYS A 66 -9.41 1.76 2.12
N ARG A 67 -9.31 2.19 3.38
CA ARG A 67 -8.34 1.65 4.36
C ARG A 67 -8.44 0.13 4.50
N ARG A 68 -9.65 -0.42 4.61
CA ARG A 68 -9.87 -1.88 4.66
C ARG A 68 -9.36 -2.56 3.39
N LEU A 69 -9.65 -1.99 2.22
CA LEU A 69 -9.20 -2.52 0.93
C LEU A 69 -7.67 -2.50 0.80
N TYR A 70 -6.98 -1.41 1.17
CA TYR A 70 -5.52 -1.34 1.18
C TYR A 70 -4.91 -2.44 2.06
N ARG A 71 -5.42 -2.62 3.28
CA ARG A 71 -4.95 -3.68 4.18
C ARG A 71 -5.15 -5.07 3.56
N ARG A 72 -6.29 -5.28 2.89
CA ARG A 72 -6.56 -6.54 2.21
C ARG A 72 -5.63 -6.80 1.03
N VAL A 73 -5.32 -5.77 0.25
CA VAL A 73 -4.31 -5.85 -0.83
C VAL A 73 -2.94 -6.19 -0.24
N ALA A 74 -2.58 -5.57 0.89
CA ALA A 74 -1.32 -5.83 1.57
C ALA A 74 -1.20 -7.29 1.99
N GLU A 75 -2.22 -7.82 2.67
CA GLU A 75 -2.29 -9.21 3.10
C GLU A 75 -2.15 -10.19 1.94
N ILE A 76 -2.85 -9.95 0.83
CA ILE A 76 -2.87 -10.86 -0.33
C ILE A 76 -1.53 -10.88 -1.06
N ASN A 77 -0.83 -9.75 -1.12
CA ASN A 77 0.40 -9.59 -1.89
C ASN A 77 1.65 -9.61 -1.02
N GLY A 78 1.53 -9.84 0.29
CA GLY A 78 2.64 -9.81 1.24
C GLY A 78 3.31 -8.45 1.34
N LEU A 79 2.56 -7.35 1.17
CA LEU A 79 3.11 -5.99 1.27
C LEU A 79 3.23 -5.58 2.73
N GLN A 80 4.32 -4.87 3.04
CA GLN A 80 4.52 -4.30 4.37
C GLN A 80 3.56 -3.14 4.61
N VAL A 81 2.86 -3.21 5.74
CA VAL A 81 2.00 -2.13 6.22
C VAL A 81 2.71 -1.40 7.36
N ILE A 82 2.94 -0.11 7.18
CA ILE A 82 3.60 0.75 8.17
C ILE A 82 2.54 1.57 8.90
N ASN A 83 2.46 1.41 10.22
CA ASN A 83 1.54 2.18 11.06
C ASN A 83 2.06 3.61 11.25
N THR A 84 1.28 4.59 10.78
CA THR A 84 1.61 6.02 10.84
C THR A 84 1.08 6.74 12.08
N LYS A 85 0.43 6.05 13.03
CA LYS A 85 0.05 6.62 14.35
C LYS A 85 1.25 6.90 15.26
N ARG A 86 2.45 6.44 14.87
CA ARG A 86 3.67 6.60 15.66
C ARG A 86 4.38 7.91 15.30
N PRO A 87 5.28 8.38 16.17
CA PRO A 87 6.13 9.52 15.87
C PRO A 87 6.87 9.38 14.53
N VAL A 88 7.08 10.51 13.84
CA VAL A 88 7.64 10.55 12.48
C VAL A 88 9.02 9.91 12.41
N ASP A 89 9.86 10.12 13.42
CA ASP A 89 11.18 9.52 13.57
C ASP A 89 11.12 7.99 13.65
N VAL A 90 10.15 7.44 14.40
CA VAL A 90 9.95 5.99 14.50
C VAL A 90 9.51 5.42 13.15
N VAL A 91 8.56 6.07 12.48
CA VAL A 91 8.07 5.66 11.16
C VAL A 91 9.19 5.74 10.12
N HIS A 92 9.98 6.82 10.15
CA HIS A 92 11.10 7.04 9.26
C HIS A 92 12.15 5.93 9.41
N ASN A 93 12.54 5.61 10.64
CA ASN A 93 13.51 4.54 10.91
C ASN A 93 13.02 3.18 10.40
N GLU A 94 11.73 2.86 10.58
CA GLU A 94 11.16 1.62 10.04
C GLU A 94 11.20 1.58 8.51
N VAL A 95 10.84 2.68 7.84
CA VAL A 95 10.94 2.78 6.38
C VAL A 95 12.38 2.56 5.93
N VAL A 96 13.35 3.24 6.53
CA VAL A 96 14.78 3.13 6.18
C VAL A 96 15.27 1.69 6.38
N GLN A 97 14.93 1.05 7.49
CA GLN A 97 15.30 -0.35 7.74
C GLN A 97 14.71 -1.28 6.67
N TYR A 98 13.43 -1.14 6.37
CA TYR A 98 12.75 -2.02 5.40
C TYR A 98 13.30 -1.86 3.99
N VAL A 99 13.54 -0.61 3.58
CA VAL A 99 14.15 -0.25 2.29
C VAL A 99 15.58 -0.77 2.21
N GLY A 100 16.38 -0.57 3.27
CA GLY A 100 17.78 -1.01 3.32
C GLY A 100 17.94 -2.52 3.17
N VAL A 101 17.11 -3.31 3.85
CA VAL A 101 17.09 -4.78 3.70
C VAL A 101 16.74 -5.19 2.27
N HIS A 102 15.73 -4.55 1.66
CA HIS A 102 15.32 -4.89 0.29
C HIS A 102 16.40 -4.54 -0.75
N ILE A 103 17.04 -3.38 -0.63
CA ILE A 103 18.14 -2.99 -1.52
C ILE A 103 19.33 -3.95 -1.37
N GLY A 104 19.69 -4.32 -0.14
CA GLY A 104 20.76 -5.30 0.12
C GLY A 104 20.48 -6.67 -0.50
N ASN A 105 19.25 -7.16 -0.38
CA ASN A 105 18.84 -8.46 -0.96
C ASN A 105 18.84 -8.45 -2.49
N VAL A 106 18.41 -7.35 -3.12
CA VAL A 106 18.44 -7.21 -4.60
C VAL A 106 19.87 -7.13 -5.12
N ALA A 107 20.76 -6.41 -4.42
CA ALA A 107 22.18 -6.34 -4.78
C ALA A 107 22.87 -7.72 -4.67
N GLY A 108 22.54 -8.51 -3.64
CA GLY A 108 23.08 -9.87 -3.46
C GLY A 108 22.59 -10.89 -4.50
N ALA A 109 21.35 -10.75 -4.99
CA ALA A 109 20.76 -11.65 -5.99
C ALA A 109 21.28 -11.43 -7.42
N THR A 110 21.96 -10.31 -7.69
CA THR A 110 22.49 -9.97 -9.03
C THR A 110 23.92 -10.51 -9.25
N VAL A 111 24.55 -11.09 -8.23
CA VAL A 111 25.95 -11.57 -8.25
C VAL A 111 26.05 -13.11 -8.32
N GLN A 112 24.96 -13.82 -8.60
CA GLN A 112 24.95 -15.28 -8.79
C GLN A 112 24.67 -15.67 -10.24
#